data_AF-A0A0P1EQB2-F1
#
_entry.id   AF-A0A0P1EQB2-F1
#
_cell.length_a   1.000
_cell.length_b   1.000
_cell.length_c   1.000
_cell.angle_alpha   90.00
_cell.angle_beta   90.00
_cell.angle_gamma   90.00
#
_symmetry.space_group_name_H-M   'P 1'
#
loop_
_entity.id
_entity.type
_entity.pdbx_description
1 polymer ?
#
loop_
_entity_poly.entity_id
_entity_poly.type
_entity_poly.pdbx_seq_one_letter_code
_entity_poly.pdbx_strand_id
1 'polypeptide(L)'
;MSVIDEIIQRESAEWIISQIDGLPDRGKFRAASALRSLQWANGIFDAGMHIPACFCALHATEEAVAAFISCAKECDYNEAKDINIKDHAAKATVSLLAQKVSEILLQYKVAVALNTKPRTLIARYILDGQTHYNEASTKLFHYCDDEGTMLPDFYDELVKMFDDVNELKKTVRVGQEARNTIFYASSKGYPTGFDDPSESLCRECQLTLGLIWGAIDLTRNAGQKIPFIEQALRTANIVIADLKKR
;
A
#
# COMPACT_ATOMS: atom_id res chain seq x y z
N MET A 1 -1.92 8.72 23.48
CA MET A 1 -2.50 8.72 22.13
C MET A 1 -1.49 8.05 21.26
N SER A 2 -1.84 6.94 20.62
CA SER A 2 -0.88 6.19 19.82
C SER A 2 -0.65 6.83 18.46
N VAL A 3 0.40 6.38 17.77
CA VAL A 3 0.69 6.80 16.39
C VAL A 3 -0.43 6.43 15.40
N ILE A 4 -1.18 5.36 15.67
CA ILE A 4 -2.32 4.94 14.84
C ILE A 4 -3.50 5.89 15.06
N ASP A 5 -3.79 6.26 16.31
CA ASP A 5 -4.86 7.22 16.62
C ASP A 5 -4.62 8.58 15.97
N GLU A 6 -3.38 9.07 16.01
CA GLU A 6 -2.97 10.33 15.37
C GLU A 6 -3.21 10.35 13.85
N ILE A 7 -3.23 9.18 13.21
CA ILE A 7 -3.46 9.05 11.77
C ILE A 7 -4.95 8.83 11.49
N ILE A 8 -5.60 7.90 12.20
CA ILE A 8 -6.99 7.51 11.93
C ILE A 8 -7.98 8.62 12.26
N GLN A 9 -7.67 9.48 13.24
CA GLN A 9 -8.53 10.61 13.64
C GLN A 9 -8.42 11.81 12.68
N ARG A 10 -7.58 11.73 11.64
CA ARG A 10 -7.51 12.80 10.61
C ARG A 10 -8.75 12.72 9.73
N GLU A 11 -9.30 13.88 9.35
CA GLU A 11 -10.49 13.97 8.49
C GLU A 11 -10.36 13.18 7.19
N SER A 12 -9.15 13.09 6.61
CA SER A 12 -8.88 12.29 5.41
C SER A 12 -8.99 10.79 5.66
N ALA A 13 -8.51 10.30 6.80
CA ALA A 13 -8.61 8.90 7.19
C ALA A 13 -10.07 8.54 7.52
N GLU A 14 -10.77 9.36 8.29
CA GLU A 14 -12.20 9.20 8.55
C GLU A 14 -13.02 9.15 7.25
N TRP A 15 -12.68 10.03 6.30
CA TRP A 15 -13.30 9.99 4.99
C TRP A 15 -13.03 8.66 4.29
N ILE A 16 -11.78 8.19 4.19
CA ILE A 16 -11.43 6.90 3.56
C ILE A 16 -12.24 5.76 4.19
N ILE A 17 -12.28 5.70 5.53
CA ILE A 17 -12.99 4.68 6.28
C ILE A 17 -14.49 4.70 5.94
N SER A 18 -15.10 5.89 5.86
CA SER A 18 -16.52 6.05 5.52
C SER A 18 -16.89 5.58 4.10
N GLN A 19 -15.92 5.41 3.21
CA GLN A 19 -16.18 4.98 1.82
C GLN A 19 -16.11 3.47 1.62
N ILE A 20 -15.65 2.69 2.61
CA ILE A 20 -15.44 1.25 2.46
C ILE A 20 -16.72 0.49 2.09
N ASP A 21 -17.86 0.94 2.60
CA ASP A 21 -19.15 0.31 2.29
C ASP A 21 -19.54 0.39 0.81
N GLY A 22 -18.94 1.31 0.05
CA GLY A 22 -19.12 1.46 -1.40
C GLY A 22 -18.19 0.58 -2.26
N LEU A 23 -17.28 -0.18 -1.66
CA LEU A 23 -16.42 -1.13 -2.39
C LEU A 23 -17.19 -2.42 -2.75
N PRO A 24 -16.78 -3.14 -3.82
CA PRO A 24 -17.31 -4.47 -4.11
C PRO A 24 -17.10 -5.43 -2.93
N ASP A 25 -18.00 -6.40 -2.73
CA ASP A 25 -18.07 -7.27 -1.53
C ASP A 25 -16.71 -7.81 -1.05
N ARG A 26 -15.94 -8.44 -1.95
CA ARG A 26 -14.62 -8.98 -1.59
C ARG A 26 -13.65 -7.89 -1.16
N GLY A 27 -13.63 -6.76 -1.86
CA GLY A 27 -12.83 -5.60 -1.49
C GLY A 27 -13.26 -5.00 -0.15
N LYS A 28 -14.56 -4.81 0.03
CA LYS A 28 -15.19 -4.28 1.26
C LYS A 28 -14.82 -5.08 2.50
N PHE A 29 -15.02 -6.40 2.50
CA PHE A 29 -14.74 -7.23 3.69
C PHE A 29 -13.25 -7.29 4.03
N ARG A 30 -12.37 -7.22 3.02
CA ARG A 30 -10.92 -7.16 3.20
C ARG A 30 -10.50 -5.81 3.78
N ALA A 31 -11.01 -4.70 3.26
CA ALA A 31 -10.75 -3.37 3.80
C ALA A 31 -11.25 -3.22 5.25
N ALA A 32 -12.45 -3.73 5.55
CA ALA A 32 -12.96 -3.77 6.93
C ALA A 32 -12.07 -4.63 7.86
N SER A 33 -11.54 -5.75 7.37
CA SER A 33 -10.63 -6.60 8.14
C SER A 33 -9.27 -5.93 8.37
N ALA A 34 -8.78 -5.17 7.40
CA ALA A 34 -7.57 -4.36 7.55
C ALA A 34 -7.73 -3.31 8.66
N LEU A 35 -8.82 -2.52 8.63
CA LEU A 35 -9.09 -1.52 9.66
C LEU A 35 -9.22 -2.11 11.06
N ARG A 36 -9.96 -3.21 11.19
CA ARG A 36 -10.10 -3.91 12.47
C ARG A 36 -8.74 -4.41 12.99
N SER A 37 -7.87 -4.88 12.10
CA SER A 37 -6.52 -5.30 12.47
C SER A 37 -5.65 -4.12 12.92
N LEU A 38 -5.79 -2.93 12.31
CA LEU A 38 -5.15 -1.71 12.82
C LEU A 38 -5.68 -1.29 14.20
N GLN A 39 -6.99 -1.39 14.43
CA GLN A 39 -7.58 -1.08 15.74
C GLN A 39 -7.06 -2.03 16.83
N TRP A 40 -6.92 -3.32 16.51
CA TRP A 40 -6.27 -4.27 17.43
C TRP A 40 -4.80 -3.96 17.63
N ALA A 41 -4.05 -3.67 16.56
CA ALA A 41 -2.64 -3.26 16.67
C ALA A 41 -2.49 -2.07 17.62
N ASN A 42 -3.37 -1.09 17.51
CA ASN A 42 -3.39 0.08 18.37
C ASN A 42 -3.60 -0.29 19.85
N GLY A 43 -4.71 -0.98 20.18
CA GLY A 43 -5.02 -1.33 21.56
C GLY A 43 -3.98 -2.26 22.20
N ILE A 44 -3.37 -3.15 21.43
CA ILE A 44 -2.29 -4.04 21.88
C ILE A 44 -1.00 -3.25 22.15
N PHE A 45 -0.70 -2.25 21.31
CA PHE A 45 0.46 -1.37 21.48
C PHE A 45 0.34 -0.54 22.76
N ASP A 46 -0.82 0.08 22.99
CA ASP A 46 -1.09 0.86 24.19
C ASP A 46 -1.00 0.02 25.48
N ALA A 47 -1.23 -1.29 25.38
CA ALA A 47 -1.05 -2.24 26.48
C ALA A 47 0.42 -2.68 26.70
N GLY A 48 1.38 -2.12 25.95
CA GLY A 48 2.82 -2.42 26.08
C GLY A 48 3.25 -3.72 25.40
N MET A 49 2.45 -4.28 24.48
CA MET A 49 2.77 -5.54 23.78
C MET A 49 3.20 -5.28 22.33
N HIS A 50 4.44 -4.83 22.13
CA HIS A 50 4.88 -4.25 20.86
C HIS A 50 4.96 -5.27 19.71
N ILE A 51 5.45 -6.49 19.98
CA ILE A 51 5.57 -7.56 18.98
C ILE A 51 4.20 -7.94 18.37
N PRO A 52 3.18 -8.34 19.17
CA PRO A 52 1.87 -8.67 18.62
C PRO A 52 1.15 -7.45 18.00
N ALA A 53 1.43 -6.23 18.47
CA ALA A 53 0.93 -5.02 17.81
C ALA A 53 1.47 -4.89 16.38
N CYS A 54 2.79 -4.99 16.20
CA CYS A 54 3.42 -4.95 14.88
C CYS A 54 2.94 -6.09 13.96
N PHE A 55 2.68 -7.28 14.52
CA PHE A 55 2.08 -8.39 13.77
C PHE A 55 0.69 -8.03 13.25
N CYS A 56 -0.17 -7.46 14.09
CA CYS A 56 -1.51 -7.03 13.67
C CYS A 56 -1.45 -5.91 12.62
N ALA A 57 -0.49 -5.00 12.74
CA ALA A 57 -0.28 -3.93 11.78
C ALA A 57 0.17 -4.47 10.39
N LEU A 58 1.13 -5.40 10.34
CA LEU A 58 1.52 -6.08 9.10
C LEU A 58 0.34 -6.85 8.48
N HIS A 59 -0.45 -7.53 9.31
CA HIS A 59 -1.64 -8.23 8.82
C HIS A 59 -2.68 -7.26 8.24
N ALA A 60 -2.83 -6.06 8.81
CA ALA A 60 -3.69 -5.03 8.26
C ALA A 60 -3.26 -4.65 6.82
N THR A 61 -1.97 -4.44 6.60
CA THR A 61 -1.43 -4.15 5.25
C THR A 61 -1.69 -5.31 4.29
N GLU A 62 -1.50 -6.56 4.72
CA GLU A 62 -1.82 -7.74 3.88
C GLU A 62 -3.30 -7.82 3.47
N GLU A 63 -4.22 -7.43 4.36
CA GLU A 63 -5.65 -7.38 4.06
C GLU A 63 -6.01 -6.18 3.19
N ALA A 64 -5.33 -5.04 3.36
CA ALA A 64 -5.49 -3.87 2.49
C ALA A 64 -5.01 -4.14 1.05
N VAL A 65 -3.90 -4.85 0.88
CA VAL A 65 -3.46 -5.35 -0.43
C VAL A 65 -4.53 -6.26 -1.04
N ALA A 66 -5.07 -7.20 -0.25
CA ALA A 66 -6.13 -8.08 -0.73
C ALA A 66 -7.39 -7.31 -1.13
N ALA A 67 -7.72 -6.22 -0.44
CA ALA A 67 -8.82 -5.33 -0.80
C ALA A 67 -8.57 -4.62 -2.14
N PHE A 68 -7.40 -4.00 -2.29
CA PHE A 68 -6.97 -3.34 -3.52
C PHE A 68 -7.02 -4.27 -4.73
N ILE A 69 -6.37 -5.44 -4.64
CA ILE A 69 -6.34 -6.43 -5.73
C ILE A 69 -7.73 -6.97 -6.03
N SER A 70 -8.58 -7.17 -5.02
CA SER A 70 -9.96 -7.61 -5.26
C SER A 70 -10.76 -6.56 -6.02
N CYS A 71 -10.65 -5.28 -5.66
CA CYS A 71 -11.33 -4.20 -6.37
C CYS A 71 -10.78 -4.04 -7.80
N ALA A 72 -9.46 -4.18 -7.98
CA ALA A 72 -8.84 -4.15 -9.31
C ALA A 72 -9.38 -5.27 -10.22
N LYS A 73 -9.58 -6.48 -9.69
CA LYS A 73 -10.19 -7.60 -10.43
C LYS A 73 -11.64 -7.31 -10.83
N GLU A 74 -12.44 -6.74 -9.93
CA GLU A 74 -13.84 -6.38 -10.20
C GLU A 74 -13.97 -5.19 -11.19
N CYS A 75 -12.94 -4.33 -11.27
CA CYS A 75 -12.88 -3.23 -12.24
C CYS A 75 -12.12 -3.60 -13.53
N ASP A 76 -12.10 -4.89 -13.86
CA ASP A 76 -11.56 -5.47 -15.10
C ASP A 76 -10.06 -5.27 -15.34
N TYR A 77 -9.23 -4.97 -14.35
CA TYR A 77 -7.78 -4.89 -14.55
C TYR A 77 -7.22 -6.29 -14.81
N ASN A 78 -6.74 -6.54 -16.03
CA ASN A 78 -6.35 -7.88 -16.45
C ASN A 78 -5.13 -8.37 -15.66
N GLU A 79 -4.15 -7.50 -15.45
CA GLU A 79 -2.94 -7.76 -14.68
C GLU A 79 -3.26 -8.15 -13.22
N ALA A 80 -4.36 -7.66 -12.64
CA ALA A 80 -4.75 -8.04 -11.29
C ALA A 80 -5.14 -9.52 -11.19
N LYS A 81 -5.65 -10.15 -12.27
CA LYS A 81 -6.14 -11.53 -12.29
C LYS A 81 -5.05 -12.54 -11.93
N ASP A 82 -3.82 -12.26 -12.36
CA ASP A 82 -2.64 -13.12 -12.13
C ASP A 82 -2.04 -12.99 -10.72
N ILE A 83 -2.44 -11.96 -9.97
CA ILE A 83 -2.00 -11.74 -8.60
C ILE A 83 -2.83 -12.61 -7.65
N ASN A 84 -2.19 -13.63 -7.08
CA ASN A 84 -2.79 -14.52 -6.10
C ASN A 84 -2.72 -13.91 -4.68
N ILE A 85 -3.83 -13.37 -4.20
CA ILE A 85 -3.93 -12.78 -2.84
C ILE A 85 -3.78 -13.79 -1.69
N LYS A 86 -3.66 -15.11 -1.96
CA LYS A 86 -3.31 -16.10 -0.94
C LYS A 86 -1.80 -16.33 -0.83
N ASP A 87 -1.04 -15.85 -1.80
CA ASP A 87 0.42 -15.94 -1.81
C ASP A 87 1.02 -14.75 -1.04
N HIS A 88 1.75 -15.04 0.04
CA HIS A 88 2.41 -14.03 0.85
C HIS A 88 3.46 -13.24 0.03
N ALA A 89 4.13 -13.88 -0.93
CA ALA A 89 5.09 -13.19 -1.80
C ALA A 89 4.37 -12.13 -2.65
N ALA A 90 3.23 -12.48 -3.23
CA ALA A 90 2.43 -11.54 -4.02
C ALA A 90 1.94 -10.35 -3.19
N LYS A 91 1.48 -10.61 -1.95
CA LYS A 91 1.08 -9.52 -1.05
C LYS A 91 2.26 -8.60 -0.71
N ALA A 92 3.40 -9.18 -0.36
CA ALA A 92 4.61 -8.45 -0.03
C ALA A 92 5.13 -7.61 -1.21
N THR A 93 5.06 -8.13 -2.45
CA THR A 93 5.40 -7.38 -3.66
C THR A 93 4.51 -6.14 -3.81
N VAL A 94 3.19 -6.29 -3.70
CA VAL A 94 2.26 -5.16 -3.89
C VAL A 94 2.40 -4.12 -2.79
N SER A 95 2.59 -4.54 -1.53
CA SER A 95 2.83 -3.58 -0.43
C SER A 95 4.17 -2.84 -0.61
N LEU A 96 5.22 -3.52 -1.05
CA LEU A 96 6.52 -2.91 -1.35
C LEU A 96 6.40 -1.87 -2.47
N LEU A 97 5.69 -2.19 -3.54
CA LEU A 97 5.42 -1.25 -4.63
C LEU A 97 4.66 -0.02 -4.14
N ALA A 98 3.61 -0.21 -3.36
CA ALA A 98 2.86 0.91 -2.78
C ALA A 98 3.74 1.81 -1.90
N GLN A 99 4.64 1.21 -1.11
CA GLN A 99 5.62 1.95 -0.33
C GLN A 99 6.59 2.75 -1.21
N LYS A 100 7.16 2.13 -2.24
CA LYS A 100 8.11 2.80 -3.14
C LYS A 100 7.47 3.91 -3.95
N VAL A 101 6.23 3.73 -4.39
CA VAL A 101 5.43 4.82 -4.97
C VAL A 101 5.30 5.98 -3.98
N SER A 102 4.97 5.70 -2.72
CA SER A 102 4.88 6.76 -1.71
C SER A 102 6.21 7.50 -1.51
N GLU A 103 7.34 6.79 -1.54
CA GLU A 103 8.68 7.39 -1.45
C GLU A 103 9.00 8.28 -2.66
N ILE A 104 8.71 7.82 -3.88
CA ILE A 104 8.87 8.61 -5.11
C ILE A 104 8.06 9.90 -5.03
N LEU A 105 6.85 9.85 -4.46
CA LEU A 105 5.98 11.02 -4.34
C LEU A 105 6.49 12.08 -3.34
N LEU A 106 7.43 11.74 -2.44
CA LEU A 106 8.00 12.69 -1.48
C LEU A 106 8.69 13.87 -2.17
N GLN A 107 9.31 13.64 -3.34
CA GLN A 107 9.98 14.71 -4.09
C GLN A 107 9.03 15.83 -4.52
N TYR A 108 7.75 15.51 -4.74
CA TYR A 108 6.70 16.46 -5.13
C TYR A 108 5.99 17.10 -3.92
N LYS A 109 6.46 16.83 -2.70
CA LYS A 109 5.87 17.35 -1.43
C LYS A 109 4.35 17.19 -1.37
N VAL A 110 3.87 16.02 -1.82
CA VAL A 110 2.45 15.70 -1.87
C VAL A 110 1.84 15.78 -0.47
N ALA A 111 0.73 16.48 -0.35
CA ALA A 111 -0.10 16.50 0.85
C ALA A 111 -1.56 16.28 0.47
N VAL A 112 -2.26 15.49 1.27
CA VAL A 112 -3.67 15.14 1.04
C VAL A 112 -4.52 15.66 2.18
N ALA A 113 -5.62 16.34 1.85
CA ALA A 113 -6.58 16.85 2.83
C ALA A 113 -8.02 16.60 2.33
N LEU A 114 -8.96 16.59 3.26
CA LEU A 114 -10.39 16.58 2.92
C LEU A 114 -10.82 18.00 2.52
N ASN A 115 -11.38 18.15 1.33
CA ASN A 115 -12.16 19.34 1.00
C ASN A 115 -13.59 19.14 1.49
N THR A 116 -14.05 19.95 2.43
CA THR A 116 -15.38 19.83 3.07
C THR A 116 -16.54 20.07 2.11
N LYS A 117 -16.32 20.73 0.96
CA LYS A 117 -17.30 20.93 -0.13
C LYS A 117 -16.57 20.87 -1.48
N PRO A 118 -16.53 19.72 -2.18
CA PRO A 118 -17.61 18.72 -2.29
C PRO A 118 -17.47 17.42 -1.46
N ARG A 119 -16.74 17.42 -0.34
CA ARG A 119 -16.45 16.22 0.48
C ARG A 119 -15.64 15.17 -0.30
N THR A 120 -14.54 15.62 -0.91
CA THR A 120 -13.56 14.81 -1.65
C THR A 120 -12.16 15.05 -1.12
N LEU A 121 -11.26 14.09 -1.33
CA LEU A 121 -9.85 14.30 -1.02
C LEU A 121 -9.21 15.17 -2.10
N ILE A 122 -8.42 16.15 -1.69
CA ILE A 122 -7.63 17.00 -2.57
C ILE A 122 -6.15 16.73 -2.30
N ALA A 123 -5.40 16.53 -3.37
CA ALA A 123 -3.95 16.46 -3.35
C ALA A 123 -3.36 17.83 -3.71
N ARG A 124 -2.47 18.33 -2.86
CA ARG A 124 -1.56 19.43 -3.15
C ARG A 124 -0.18 18.87 -3.45
N TYR A 125 0.46 19.32 -4.53
CA TYR A 125 1.82 18.90 -4.89
C TYR A 125 2.58 20.03 -5.59
N ILE A 126 3.91 19.91 -5.63
CA ILE A 126 4.80 20.87 -6.30
C ILE A 126 5.38 20.20 -7.54
N LEU A 127 5.21 20.84 -8.69
CA LEU A 127 5.78 20.43 -9.98
C LEU A 127 6.39 21.66 -10.65
N ASP A 128 7.63 21.57 -11.13
CA ASP A 128 8.36 22.69 -11.76
C ASP A 128 8.34 23.99 -10.95
N GLY A 129 8.40 23.87 -9.61
CA GLY A 129 8.35 24.99 -8.68
C GLY A 129 6.96 25.59 -8.47
N GLN A 130 5.93 25.12 -9.17
CA GLN A 130 4.55 25.57 -9.04
C GLN A 130 3.73 24.66 -8.13
N THR A 131 2.83 25.24 -7.34
CA THR A 131 1.91 24.47 -6.48
C THR A 131 0.62 24.17 -7.23
N HIS A 132 0.28 22.89 -7.32
CA HIS A 132 -0.94 22.40 -7.95
C HIS A 132 -1.90 21.81 -6.92
N TYR A 133 -3.19 21.86 -7.23
CA TYR A 133 -4.26 21.28 -6.43
C TYR A 133 -5.20 20.52 -7.36
N ASN A 134 -5.43 19.24 -7.07
CA ASN A 134 -6.35 18.39 -7.83
C ASN A 134 -7.12 17.47 -6.89
N GLU A 135 -8.25 16.91 -7.33
CA GLU A 135 -8.84 15.78 -6.62
C GLU A 135 -7.78 14.67 -6.50
N ALA A 136 -7.61 14.15 -5.29
CA ALA A 136 -6.67 13.08 -5.03
C ALA A 136 -7.16 11.85 -5.80
N SER A 137 -6.45 11.50 -6.85
CA SER A 137 -6.71 10.33 -7.68
C SER A 137 -5.40 9.76 -8.19
N THR A 138 -5.36 8.45 -8.38
CA THR A 138 -4.22 7.77 -8.99
C THR A 138 -4.04 8.14 -10.47
N LYS A 139 -5.04 8.78 -11.10
CA LYS A 139 -4.94 9.40 -12.43
C LYS A 139 -3.90 10.51 -12.54
N LEU A 140 -3.50 11.10 -11.41
CA LEU A 140 -2.44 12.10 -11.39
C LEU A 140 -1.06 11.50 -11.67
N PHE A 141 -0.95 10.18 -11.65
CA PHE A 141 0.30 9.47 -11.83
C PHE A 141 0.31 8.74 -13.18
N HIS A 142 1.50 8.66 -13.76
CA HIS A 142 1.88 7.77 -14.85
C HIS A 142 3.41 7.75 -14.88
N TYR A 143 3.97 6.61 -15.25
CA TYR A 143 5.41 6.47 -15.42
C TYR A 143 5.78 6.68 -16.89
N CYS A 144 6.73 7.58 -17.15
CA CYS A 144 7.23 7.89 -18.48
C CYS A 144 8.74 7.69 -18.56
N ASP A 145 9.25 7.48 -19.77
CA ASP A 145 10.67 7.59 -20.06
C ASP A 145 11.15 9.06 -20.12
N ASP A 146 12.45 9.24 -20.35
CA ASP A 146 13.11 10.55 -20.45
C ASP A 146 12.56 11.43 -21.59
N GLU A 147 11.89 10.83 -22.58
CA GLU A 147 11.26 11.51 -23.71
C GLU A 147 9.79 11.87 -23.43
N GLY A 148 9.26 11.48 -22.26
CA GLY A 148 7.87 11.70 -21.87
C GLY A 148 6.91 10.64 -22.41
N THR A 149 7.41 9.56 -23.02
CA THR A 149 6.59 8.46 -23.51
C THR A 149 6.18 7.56 -22.34
N MET A 150 4.89 7.28 -22.24
CA MET A 150 4.35 6.42 -21.19
C MET A 150 4.84 4.97 -21.35
N LEU A 151 5.46 4.45 -20.29
CA LEU A 151 6.01 3.10 -20.26
C LEU A 151 4.94 2.05 -19.93
N PRO A 152 5.11 0.77 -20.30
CA PRO A 152 4.13 -0.28 -19.95
C PRO A 152 4.17 -0.66 -18.46
N ASP A 153 5.30 -0.47 -17.80
CA ASP A 153 5.59 -0.76 -16.40
C ASP A 153 6.78 0.10 -15.94
N PHE A 154 7.21 -0.07 -14.70
CA PHE A 154 8.37 0.63 -14.13
C PHE A 154 9.34 -0.32 -13.43
N TYR A 155 9.44 -1.56 -13.93
CA TYR A 155 10.29 -2.59 -13.31
C TYR A 155 11.75 -2.18 -13.23
N ASP A 156 12.32 -1.65 -14.32
CA ASP A 156 13.73 -1.26 -14.34
C ASP A 156 14.02 -0.12 -13.36
N GLU A 157 13.10 0.82 -13.20
CA GLU A 157 13.24 1.87 -12.19
C GLU A 157 13.19 1.29 -10.78
N LEU A 158 12.23 0.39 -10.53
CA LEU A 158 12.15 -0.29 -9.25
C LEU A 158 13.45 -1.03 -8.94
N VAL A 159 14.03 -1.75 -9.91
CA VAL A 159 15.31 -2.44 -9.76
C VAL A 159 16.44 -1.45 -9.42
N LYS A 160 16.51 -0.30 -10.11
CA LYS A 160 17.51 0.75 -9.79
C LYS A 160 17.36 1.28 -8.37
N MET A 161 16.14 1.43 -7.85
CA MET A 161 15.92 1.86 -6.45
C MET A 161 16.46 0.86 -5.41
N PHE A 162 16.72 -0.38 -5.81
CA PHE A 162 17.30 -1.45 -4.98
C PHE A 162 18.72 -1.85 -5.40
N ASP A 163 19.37 -1.04 -6.24
CA ASP A 163 20.66 -1.31 -6.91
C ASP A 163 20.63 -2.48 -7.92
N ASP A 164 20.03 -3.62 -7.55
CA ASP A 164 19.86 -4.77 -8.43
C ASP A 164 18.63 -5.64 -8.13
N VAL A 165 18.37 -6.59 -9.04
CA VAL A 165 17.24 -7.53 -8.96
C VAL A 165 17.34 -8.47 -7.75
N ASN A 166 18.53 -8.83 -7.30
CA ASN A 166 18.73 -9.73 -6.17
C ASN A 166 18.36 -9.06 -4.84
N GLU A 167 18.74 -7.80 -4.65
CA GLU A 167 18.37 -7.01 -3.47
C GLU A 167 16.87 -6.69 -3.45
N LEU A 168 16.25 -6.44 -4.61
CA LEU A 168 14.79 -6.37 -4.73
C LEU A 168 14.14 -7.70 -4.28
N LYS A 169 14.60 -8.84 -4.83
CA LYS A 169 14.07 -10.17 -4.45
C LYS A 169 14.24 -10.47 -2.96
N LYS A 170 15.40 -10.13 -2.41
CA LYS A 170 15.72 -10.30 -0.98
C LYS A 170 14.79 -9.45 -0.12
N THR A 171 14.55 -8.20 -0.50
CA THR A 171 13.61 -7.32 0.21
C THR A 171 12.19 -7.89 0.20
N VAL A 172 11.71 -8.38 -0.95
CA VAL A 172 10.38 -9.01 -1.01
C VAL A 172 10.30 -10.26 -0.14
N ARG A 173 11.35 -11.12 -0.14
CA ARG A 173 11.42 -12.30 0.73
C ARG A 173 11.39 -11.93 2.22
N VAL A 174 12.10 -10.88 2.61
CA VAL A 174 12.04 -10.35 3.98
C VAL A 174 10.63 -9.91 4.32
N GLY A 175 9.95 -9.16 3.44
CA GLY A 175 8.56 -8.75 3.64
C GLY A 175 7.59 -9.94 3.75
N GLN A 176 7.76 -10.95 2.90
CA GLN A 176 6.99 -12.20 2.91
C GLN A 176 7.15 -12.95 4.24
N GLU A 177 8.36 -12.98 4.79
CA GLU A 177 8.68 -13.69 6.03
C GLU A 177 8.47 -12.84 7.29
N ALA A 178 8.32 -11.51 7.16
CA ALA A 178 8.31 -10.56 8.26
C ALA A 178 7.38 -10.97 9.39
N ARG A 179 6.15 -11.36 9.05
CA ARG A 179 5.14 -11.82 10.02
C ARG A 179 5.62 -13.02 10.85
N ASN A 180 6.29 -13.97 10.20
CA ASN A 180 6.79 -15.15 10.87
C ASN A 180 8.02 -14.81 11.72
N THR A 181 8.92 -13.99 11.20
CA THR A 181 10.18 -13.60 11.85
C THR A 181 9.96 -12.79 13.12
N ILE A 182 8.93 -11.95 13.18
CA ILE A 182 8.64 -11.16 14.39
C ILE A 182 7.89 -11.95 15.47
N PHE A 183 7.20 -13.03 15.12
CA PHE A 183 6.27 -13.71 16.04
C PHE A 183 6.78 -15.06 16.52
N TYR A 184 7.47 -15.82 15.67
CA TYR A 184 7.90 -17.17 15.99
C TYR A 184 9.37 -17.22 16.38
N ALA A 185 9.66 -17.95 17.46
CA ALA A 185 11.03 -18.35 17.77
C ALA A 185 11.61 -19.23 16.66
N SER A 186 12.90 -19.06 16.40
CA SER A 186 13.64 -19.87 15.43
C SER A 186 14.79 -20.59 16.11
N SER A 187 15.50 -21.44 15.36
CA SER A 187 16.75 -22.05 15.84
C SER A 187 17.84 -21.01 16.17
N LYS A 188 17.66 -19.74 15.78
CA LYS A 188 18.56 -18.62 16.08
C LYS A 188 18.14 -17.82 17.33
N GLY A 189 17.03 -18.14 17.98
CA GLY A 189 16.57 -17.49 19.21
C GLY A 189 15.11 -16.99 19.17
N TYR A 190 14.76 -16.19 20.18
CA TYR A 190 13.45 -15.55 20.32
C TYR A 190 13.38 -14.24 19.54
N PRO A 191 12.23 -13.90 18.94
CA PRO A 191 12.07 -12.62 18.26
C PRO A 191 12.10 -11.46 19.27
N THR A 192 12.85 -10.42 18.93
CA THR A 192 12.90 -9.16 19.69
C THR A 192 11.94 -8.10 19.14
N GLY A 193 11.26 -8.38 18.02
CA GLY A 193 10.40 -7.43 17.32
C GLY A 193 11.18 -6.49 16.40
N PHE A 194 10.56 -5.37 16.06
CA PHE A 194 11.20 -4.27 15.34
C PHE A 194 12.00 -3.40 16.32
N ASP A 195 13.11 -2.81 15.86
CA ASP A 195 13.93 -1.89 16.65
C ASP A 195 13.13 -0.63 17.04
N ASP A 196 12.34 -0.09 16.12
CA ASP A 196 11.33 0.96 16.37
C ASP A 196 9.92 0.46 16.02
N PRO A 197 9.19 -0.08 17.02
CA PRO A 197 7.81 -0.49 16.85
C PRO A 197 6.88 0.66 16.44
N SER A 198 7.09 1.88 16.94
CA SER A 198 6.22 3.03 16.65
C SER A 198 6.33 3.43 15.18
N GLU A 199 7.55 3.47 14.64
CA GLU A 199 7.79 3.73 13.22
C GLU A 199 7.13 2.64 12.35
N SER A 200 7.24 1.37 12.75
CA SER A 200 6.59 0.26 12.06
C SER A 200 5.07 0.40 12.03
N LEU A 201 4.44 0.71 13.18
CA LEU A 201 2.98 0.95 13.26
C LEU A 201 2.55 2.14 12.38
N CYS A 202 3.32 3.22 12.39
CA CYS A 202 3.07 4.40 11.56
C CYS A 202 3.06 4.03 10.06
N ARG A 203 4.11 3.36 9.60
CA ARG A 203 4.27 2.91 8.21
C ARG A 203 3.11 2.01 7.78
N GLU A 204 2.80 0.97 8.55
CA GLU A 204 1.73 0.03 8.21
C GLU A 204 0.34 0.68 8.23
N CYS A 205 0.10 1.64 9.15
CA CYS A 205 -1.15 2.40 9.18
C CYS A 205 -1.32 3.26 7.91
N GLN A 206 -0.27 3.98 7.50
CA GLN A 206 -0.29 4.81 6.29
C GLN A 206 -0.45 3.95 5.03
N LEU A 207 0.29 2.85 4.91
CA LEU A 207 0.18 1.92 3.79
C LEU A 207 -1.22 1.30 3.70
N THR A 208 -1.76 0.85 4.84
CA THR A 208 -3.12 0.29 4.91
C THR A 208 -4.16 1.30 4.41
N LEU A 209 -4.15 2.53 4.92
CA LEU A 209 -5.09 3.56 4.49
C LEU A 209 -4.88 3.96 3.02
N GLY A 210 -3.63 4.05 2.56
CA GLY A 210 -3.30 4.35 1.16
C GLY A 210 -3.80 3.28 0.19
N LEU A 211 -3.66 1.99 0.53
CA LEU A 211 -4.16 0.88 -0.27
C LEU A 211 -5.69 0.82 -0.30
N ILE A 212 -6.35 1.07 0.83
CA ILE A 212 -7.82 1.18 0.89
C ILE A 212 -8.29 2.38 0.04
N TRP A 213 -7.62 3.52 0.14
CA TRP A 213 -7.91 4.68 -0.72
C TRP A 213 -7.71 4.34 -2.19
N GLY A 214 -6.62 3.66 -2.57
CA GLY A 214 -6.40 3.19 -3.94
C GLY A 214 -7.52 2.28 -4.43
N ALA A 215 -8.06 1.40 -3.56
CA ALA A 215 -9.22 0.58 -3.88
C ALA A 215 -10.49 1.41 -4.13
N ILE A 216 -10.72 2.47 -3.34
CA ILE A 216 -11.83 3.40 -3.49
C ILE A 216 -11.71 4.19 -4.79
N ASP A 217 -10.54 4.78 -5.06
CA ASP A 217 -10.27 5.55 -6.28
C ASP A 217 -10.47 4.71 -7.53
N LEU A 218 -9.95 3.47 -7.52
CA LEU A 218 -10.09 2.55 -8.63
C LEU A 218 -11.55 2.16 -8.86
N THR A 219 -12.31 1.89 -7.79
CA THR A 219 -13.76 1.57 -7.87
C THR A 219 -14.57 2.75 -8.39
N ARG A 220 -14.30 3.97 -7.93
CA ARG A 220 -14.99 5.19 -8.38
C ARG A 220 -14.73 5.51 -9.85
N ASN A 221 -13.58 5.07 -10.35
CA ASN A 221 -13.18 5.23 -11.74
C ASN A 221 -13.40 3.95 -12.57
N ALA A 222 -14.27 3.04 -12.10
CA ALA A 222 -14.62 1.85 -12.86
C ALA A 222 -15.06 2.21 -14.28
N GLY A 223 -14.56 1.45 -15.27
CA GLY A 223 -14.74 1.74 -16.70
C GLY A 223 -13.71 2.71 -17.29
N GLN A 224 -12.86 3.35 -16.49
CA GLN A 224 -11.74 4.18 -16.96
C GLN A 224 -10.43 3.56 -16.50
N LYS A 225 -9.69 2.95 -17.43
CA LYS A 225 -8.37 2.39 -17.11
C LYS A 225 -7.41 3.50 -16.74
N ILE A 226 -6.97 3.49 -15.49
CA ILE A 226 -5.94 4.38 -14.97
C ILE A 226 -4.58 3.80 -15.34
N PRO A 227 -3.78 4.45 -16.20
CA PRO A 227 -2.53 3.88 -16.71
C PRO A 227 -1.55 3.49 -15.61
N PHE A 228 -1.41 4.34 -14.58
CA PHE A 228 -0.54 4.05 -13.44
C PHE A 228 -0.88 2.76 -12.69
N ILE A 229 -2.17 2.44 -12.56
CA ILE A 229 -2.60 1.19 -11.94
C ILE A 229 -2.21 -0.01 -12.82
N GLU A 230 -2.37 0.09 -14.14
CA GLU A 230 -1.95 -0.95 -15.07
C GLU A 230 -0.44 -1.18 -14.99
N GLN A 231 0.33 -0.09 -15.01
CA GLN A 231 1.79 -0.11 -14.84
C GLN A 231 2.18 -0.79 -13.51
N ALA A 232 1.56 -0.40 -12.40
CA ALA A 232 1.87 -0.97 -11.08
C ALA A 232 1.53 -2.46 -10.97
N LEU A 233 0.37 -2.89 -11.50
CA LEU A 233 -0.02 -4.30 -11.51
C LEU A 233 0.89 -5.12 -12.44
N ARG A 234 1.30 -4.56 -13.59
CA ARG A 234 2.26 -5.21 -14.49
C ARG A 234 3.62 -5.38 -13.84
N THR A 235 4.16 -4.31 -13.23
CA THR A 235 5.41 -4.37 -12.45
C THR A 235 5.31 -5.45 -11.37
N ALA A 236 4.19 -5.52 -10.63
CA ALA A 236 4.00 -6.55 -9.60
C ALA A 236 4.09 -7.97 -10.17
N ASN A 237 3.45 -8.24 -11.31
CA ASN A 237 3.51 -9.55 -11.95
C ASN A 237 4.92 -9.92 -12.43
N ILE A 238 5.69 -8.96 -12.95
CA ILE A 238 7.09 -9.18 -13.35
C ILE A 238 7.91 -9.59 -12.14
N VAL A 239 7.82 -8.84 -11.03
CA VAL A 239 8.54 -9.15 -9.78
C VAL A 239 8.15 -10.53 -9.23
N ILE A 240 6.84 -10.83 -9.18
CA ILE A 240 6.32 -12.13 -8.71
C ILE A 240 6.85 -13.27 -9.59
N ALA A 241 6.91 -13.09 -10.91
CA ALA A 241 7.44 -14.08 -11.84
C ALA A 241 8.95 -14.29 -11.61
N ASP A 242 9.70 -13.22 -11.41
CA ASP A 242 11.15 -13.29 -11.18
C ASP A 242 11.51 -13.92 -9.84
N LEU A 243 10.68 -13.76 -8.80
CA LEU A 243 10.85 -14.45 -7.52
C LEU A 243 10.75 -15.98 -7.64
N LYS A 244 9.99 -16.48 -8.64
CA LYS A 244 9.82 -17.91 -8.91
C LYS A 244 10.96 -18.50 -9.72
N LYS A 245 11.73 -17.68 -10.44
CA LYS A 245 12.93 -18.10 -11.16
C LYS A 245 14.08 -18.30 -10.16
N ARG A 246 14.58 -19.54 -10.10
CA ARG A 246 15.70 -19.94 -9.24
C ARG A 246 17.02 -19.42 -9.76
#